data_AF-A0A8S3PNB6-F1
#
_entry.id   AF-A0A8S3PNB6-F1
#
_cell.length_a   1.000
_cell.length_b   1.000
_cell.length_c   1.000
_cell.angle_alpha   90.00
_cell.angle_beta   90.00
_cell.angle_gamma   90.00
#
_symmetry.space_group_name_H-M   'P 1'
#
loop_
_entity.id
_entity.type
_entity.pdbx_description
1 polymer ?
#
loop_
_entity_poly.entity_id
_entity_poly.type
_entity_poly.pdbx_seq_one_letter_code
_entity_poly.pdbx_strand_id
1 'polypeptide(L)'
;MNGPYFTTFDEDVASAFAVYCCISISHSLMYQKVIAAQYRNSLANELMVYHMKVASEEVQELAQSEIPPPSHWHPNFSKFNYPPREVPEDETPLCCLSMFEDLGFISRWRIKRDTLARFILMVKRGYRNPPYHNWMHAFAVAHFCYLCIKNFKLNEYMEDIELFALFVSCLCHDIDHRGTNNSYQVASKSVLAALYSSEGAVLERHHFAQTMCIVNTEGCNIYENLISKDYQHVLDLMRDIILATDLAHHLKILKNIEAMAKDKFEKTNLKHRKLLLCLIMTASDLSDQTKPWDSTKHIAALIYNEFFSQGDLEKSLGRTPPEMMDRERARIPDLQIGFLDHIALPVYRVLQDLFVEAKVVHNTVKENHRHWEKICALIKLRRGGSCEQMSYEQILALEEEANSLPEDEVKSVTQNGH
;
A
#
# COMPACT_ATOMS: atom_id res chain seq x y z
N MET A 1 -8.91 -69.57 -22.35
CA MET A 1 -8.37 -68.91 -23.54
C MET A 1 -7.47 -69.89 -24.33
N ASN A 2 -8.00 -71.02 -24.83
CA ASN A 2 -7.18 -72.05 -25.51
C ASN A 2 -7.73 -72.43 -26.92
N GLY A 3 -8.49 -71.54 -27.56
CA GLY A 3 -8.92 -71.69 -28.96
C GLY A 3 -7.98 -70.92 -29.92
N PRO A 4 -7.92 -71.28 -31.22
CA PRO A 4 -6.98 -70.66 -32.17
C PRO A 4 -7.34 -69.24 -32.62
N TYR A 5 -8.48 -68.69 -32.18
CA TYR A 5 -8.98 -67.35 -32.52
C TYR A 5 -9.81 -66.76 -31.37
N PHE A 6 -9.91 -65.43 -31.32
CA PHE A 6 -10.74 -64.71 -30.35
C PHE A 6 -12.22 -64.99 -30.58
N THR A 7 -12.98 -65.15 -29.49
CA THR A 7 -14.44 -65.30 -29.51
C THR A 7 -15.11 -63.94 -29.38
N THR A 8 -16.40 -63.86 -29.72
CA THR A 8 -17.21 -62.64 -29.48
C THR A 8 -17.20 -62.21 -28.01
N PHE A 9 -17.13 -63.16 -27.08
CA PHE A 9 -16.98 -62.85 -25.66
C PHE A 9 -15.62 -62.19 -25.35
N ASP A 10 -14.54 -62.61 -25.99
CA ASP A 10 -13.22 -61.98 -25.82
C ASP A 10 -13.23 -60.55 -26.39
N GLU A 11 -13.95 -60.29 -27.49
CA GLU A 11 -14.14 -58.96 -28.06
C GLU A 11 -14.95 -58.03 -27.12
N ASP A 12 -16.01 -58.56 -26.50
CA ASP A 12 -16.83 -57.82 -25.53
C ASP A 12 -16.01 -57.46 -24.26
N VAL A 13 -15.23 -58.42 -23.74
CA VAL A 13 -14.33 -58.21 -22.59
C VAL A 13 -13.23 -57.21 -22.94
N ALA A 14 -12.61 -57.34 -24.13
CA ALA A 14 -11.58 -56.41 -24.59
C ALA A 14 -12.14 -54.99 -24.77
N SER A 15 -13.36 -54.85 -25.29
CA SER A 15 -14.04 -53.56 -25.45
C SER A 15 -14.35 -52.91 -24.11
N ALA A 16 -14.90 -53.66 -23.17
CA ALA A 16 -15.14 -53.16 -21.81
C ALA A 16 -13.84 -52.75 -21.12
N PHE A 17 -12.80 -53.59 -21.20
CA PHE A 17 -11.47 -53.29 -20.64
C PHE A 17 -10.85 -52.04 -21.29
N ALA A 18 -10.94 -51.89 -22.62
CA ALA A 18 -10.43 -50.74 -23.35
C ALA A 18 -11.07 -49.42 -22.89
N VAL A 19 -12.37 -49.42 -22.58
CA VAL A 19 -13.07 -48.24 -22.03
C VAL A 19 -12.49 -47.86 -20.66
N TYR A 20 -12.33 -48.82 -19.74
CA TYR A 20 -11.74 -48.57 -18.42
C TYR A 20 -10.28 -48.10 -18.51
N CYS A 21 -9.49 -48.70 -19.39
CA CYS A 21 -8.12 -48.25 -19.66
C CYS A 21 -8.10 -46.82 -20.21
N CYS A 22 -8.98 -46.49 -21.14
CA CYS A 22 -9.06 -45.15 -21.72
C CYS A 22 -9.38 -44.09 -20.65
N ILE A 23 -10.39 -44.34 -19.81
CA ILE A 23 -10.76 -43.43 -18.71
C ILE A 23 -9.59 -43.28 -17.73
N SER A 24 -8.98 -44.40 -17.31
CA SER A 24 -7.89 -44.41 -16.32
C SER A 24 -6.64 -43.69 -16.85
N ILE A 25 -6.25 -43.97 -18.10
CA ILE A 25 -5.11 -43.32 -18.76
C ILE A 25 -5.40 -41.83 -18.94
N SER A 26 -6.61 -41.46 -19.40
CA SER A 26 -6.99 -40.07 -19.60
C SER A 26 -6.94 -39.27 -18.28
N HIS A 27 -7.56 -39.79 -17.22
CA HIS A 27 -7.49 -39.18 -15.88
C HIS A 27 -6.05 -39.09 -15.36
N SER A 28 -5.26 -40.16 -15.50
CA SER A 28 -3.86 -40.17 -15.07
C SER A 28 -3.03 -39.13 -15.81
N LEU A 29 -3.19 -38.99 -17.13
CA LEU A 29 -2.49 -38.00 -17.93
C LEU A 29 -2.93 -36.56 -17.61
N MET A 30 -4.24 -36.33 -17.42
CA MET A 30 -4.75 -35.03 -16.99
C MET A 30 -4.20 -34.65 -15.60
N TYR A 31 -4.22 -35.57 -14.65
CA TYR A 31 -3.68 -35.36 -13.32
C TYR A 31 -2.17 -35.08 -13.34
N GLN A 32 -1.40 -35.82 -14.14
CA GLN A 32 0.03 -35.60 -14.31
C GLN A 32 0.32 -34.20 -14.91
N LYS A 33 -0.49 -33.73 -15.87
CA LYS A 33 -0.37 -32.38 -16.43
C LYS A 33 -0.64 -31.29 -15.37
N VAL A 34 -1.66 -31.48 -14.53
CA VAL A 34 -1.98 -30.56 -13.43
C VAL A 34 -0.83 -30.50 -12.43
N ILE A 35 -0.33 -31.66 -11.99
CA ILE A 35 0.83 -31.75 -11.08
C ILE A 35 2.05 -31.06 -11.67
N ALA A 36 2.39 -31.33 -12.94
CA ALA A 36 3.54 -30.72 -13.58
C ALA A 36 3.40 -29.18 -13.69
N ALA A 37 2.19 -28.68 -13.93
CA ALA A 37 1.92 -27.24 -13.92
C ALA A 37 2.05 -26.64 -12.51
N GLN A 38 1.53 -27.33 -11.48
CA GLN A 38 1.66 -26.92 -10.08
C GLN A 38 3.12 -26.87 -9.63
N TYR A 39 3.94 -27.88 -9.94
CA TYR A 39 5.37 -27.88 -9.60
C TYR A 39 6.13 -26.73 -10.26
N ARG A 40 5.87 -26.44 -11.54
CA ARG A 40 6.51 -25.31 -12.23
C ARG A 40 6.13 -23.97 -11.60
N ASN A 41 4.85 -23.80 -11.27
CA ASN A 41 4.38 -22.57 -10.61
C ASN A 41 4.98 -22.43 -9.20
N SER A 42 4.95 -23.51 -8.41
CA SER A 42 5.55 -23.55 -7.07
C SER A 42 7.03 -23.19 -7.09
N LEU A 43 7.82 -23.78 -8.00
CA LEU A 43 9.24 -23.47 -8.13
C LEU A 43 9.49 -22.01 -8.55
N ALA A 44 8.73 -21.50 -9.51
CA ALA A 44 8.85 -20.09 -9.92
C ALA A 44 8.50 -19.15 -8.76
N ASN A 45 7.42 -19.45 -8.03
CA ASN A 45 7.00 -18.68 -6.88
C ASN A 45 8.04 -18.73 -5.76
N GLU A 46 8.58 -19.91 -5.45
CA GLU A 46 9.63 -20.11 -4.46
C GLU A 46 10.86 -19.26 -4.74
N LEU A 47 11.29 -19.16 -6.00
CA LEU A 47 12.41 -18.31 -6.40
C LEU A 47 12.10 -16.81 -6.18
N MET A 48 10.86 -16.38 -6.40
CA MET A 48 10.43 -15.00 -6.21
C MET A 48 10.36 -14.64 -4.72
N VAL A 49 9.84 -15.53 -3.88
CA VAL A 49 9.62 -15.28 -2.43
C VAL A 49 10.72 -15.82 -1.53
N TYR A 50 11.80 -16.38 -2.07
CA TYR A 50 12.84 -17.04 -1.27
C TYR A 50 13.38 -16.15 -0.15
N HIS A 51 13.59 -14.87 -0.46
CA HIS A 51 14.06 -13.85 0.49
C HIS A 51 13.01 -13.44 1.53
N MET A 52 11.74 -13.79 1.32
CA MET A 52 10.61 -13.48 2.20
C MET A 52 10.24 -14.64 3.14
N LYS A 53 10.84 -15.83 2.96
CA LYS A 53 10.51 -17.03 3.76
C LYS A 53 10.64 -16.73 5.24
N VAL A 54 9.64 -17.15 6.03
CA VAL A 54 9.57 -16.99 7.48
C VAL A 54 9.76 -18.35 8.15
N ALA A 55 10.48 -18.40 9.26
CA ALA A 55 10.66 -19.64 10.03
C ALA A 55 9.33 -20.08 10.65
N SER A 56 9.12 -21.39 10.80
CA SER A 56 7.88 -21.92 11.35
C SER A 56 7.69 -21.54 12.82
N GLU A 57 8.79 -21.38 13.55
CA GLU A 57 8.82 -20.99 14.96
C GLU A 57 8.26 -19.57 15.15
N GLU A 58 8.70 -18.61 14.32
CA GLU A 58 8.21 -17.22 14.36
C GLU A 58 6.71 -17.13 14.06
N VAL A 59 6.23 -17.96 13.12
CA VAL A 59 4.80 -18.04 12.79
C VAL A 59 4.00 -18.58 13.98
N GLN A 60 4.48 -19.63 14.62
CA GLN A 60 3.81 -20.22 15.78
C GLN A 60 3.77 -19.25 16.96
N GLU A 61 4.88 -18.56 17.24
CA GLU A 61 4.97 -17.54 18.29
C GLU A 61 3.91 -16.45 18.09
N LEU A 62 3.83 -15.87 16.88
CA LEU A 62 2.84 -14.84 16.58
C LEU A 62 1.40 -15.38 16.56
N ALA A 63 1.17 -16.59 16.04
CA ALA A 63 -0.15 -17.19 15.94
C ALA A 63 -0.73 -17.59 17.31
N GLN A 64 0.11 -18.00 18.25
CA GLN A 64 -0.28 -18.41 19.60
C GLN A 64 -0.33 -17.25 20.60
N SER A 65 0.30 -16.11 20.28
CA SER A 65 0.22 -14.90 21.08
C SER A 65 -1.24 -14.47 21.31
N GLU A 66 -1.56 -14.06 22.53
CA GLU A 66 -2.84 -13.44 22.84
C GLU A 66 -2.97 -12.14 22.03
N ILE A 67 -4.13 -11.91 21.39
CA ILE A 67 -4.35 -10.71 20.60
C ILE A 67 -4.81 -9.59 21.54
N PRO A 68 -3.98 -8.57 21.81
CA PRO A 68 -4.40 -7.50 22.69
C PRO A 68 -5.46 -6.61 22.01
N PRO A 69 -6.34 -5.95 22.78
CA PRO A 69 -7.24 -4.95 22.22
C PRO A 69 -6.45 -3.71 21.74
N PRO A 70 -6.97 -2.93 20.78
CA PRO A 70 -6.28 -1.76 20.25
C PRO A 70 -5.82 -0.73 21.31
N SER A 71 -6.53 -0.63 22.44
CA SER A 71 -6.18 0.26 23.56
C SER A 71 -4.90 -0.14 24.31
N HIS A 72 -4.39 -1.36 24.11
CA HIS A 72 -3.11 -1.82 24.65
C HIS A 72 -1.93 -1.05 24.08
N TRP A 73 -1.95 -0.76 22.78
CA TRP A 73 -0.87 -0.07 22.07
C TRP A 73 -0.76 1.39 22.52
N HIS A 74 -1.91 2.08 22.59
CA HIS A 74 -1.99 3.45 23.10
C HIS A 74 -3.46 3.83 23.36
N PRO A 75 -3.79 4.67 24.36
CA PRO A 75 -5.17 5.11 24.61
C PRO A 75 -5.81 5.81 23.40
N ASN A 76 -5.01 6.50 22.59
CA ASN A 76 -5.45 7.18 21.37
C ASN A 76 -5.22 6.36 20.09
N PHE A 77 -4.92 5.05 20.18
CA PHE A 77 -4.59 4.23 19.01
C PHE A 77 -5.66 4.29 17.91
N SER A 78 -6.95 4.40 18.28
CA SER A 78 -8.08 4.52 17.36
C SER A 78 -8.42 5.97 16.95
N LYS A 79 -7.54 6.95 17.22
CA LYS A 79 -7.71 8.38 16.86
C LYS A 79 -6.78 8.77 15.71
N PHE A 80 -7.27 9.62 14.80
CA PHE A 80 -6.54 10.06 13.60
C PHE A 80 -5.20 10.76 13.84
N ASN A 81 -5.03 11.40 15.00
CA ASN A 81 -3.82 12.11 15.37
C ASN A 81 -2.73 11.20 15.94
N TYR A 82 -3.02 9.93 16.23
CA TYR A 82 -2.01 8.99 16.73
C TYR A 82 -1.01 8.66 15.61
N PRO A 83 0.30 8.85 15.82
CA PRO A 83 1.33 8.45 14.86
C PRO A 83 1.64 6.95 15.02
N PRO A 84 1.24 6.09 14.06
CA PRO A 84 1.42 4.64 14.20
C PRO A 84 2.88 4.20 14.32
N ARG A 85 3.83 5.00 13.83
CA ARG A 85 5.27 4.71 13.90
C ARG A 85 5.85 4.77 15.33
N GLU A 86 5.07 5.17 16.33
CA GLU A 86 5.42 5.00 17.74
C GLU A 86 5.40 3.53 18.20
N VAL A 87 4.66 2.66 17.50
CA VAL A 87 4.67 1.21 17.78
C VAL A 87 6.03 0.64 17.36
N PRO A 88 6.76 -0.07 18.25
CA PRO A 88 8.03 -0.70 17.89
C PRO A 88 7.88 -1.65 16.71
N GLU A 89 8.83 -1.61 15.78
CA GLU A 89 8.74 -2.37 14.53
C GLU A 89 8.52 -3.87 14.77
N ASP A 90 9.14 -4.46 15.80
CA ASP A 90 9.00 -5.89 16.14
C ASP A 90 7.61 -6.25 16.67
N GLU A 91 6.86 -5.29 17.22
CA GLU A 91 5.51 -5.50 17.76
C GLU A 91 4.42 -5.24 16.70
N THR A 92 4.75 -4.55 15.61
CA THR A 92 3.79 -4.25 14.53
C THR A 92 3.07 -5.48 13.95
N PRO A 93 3.65 -6.70 13.83
CA PRO A 93 2.90 -7.87 13.37
C PRO A 93 1.75 -8.24 14.32
N LEU A 94 1.97 -8.17 15.64
CA LEU A 94 0.93 -8.42 16.64
C LEU A 94 -0.11 -7.28 16.65
N CYS A 95 0.34 -6.05 16.40
CA CYS A 95 -0.56 -4.92 16.20
C CYS A 95 -1.46 -5.11 14.96
N CYS A 96 -0.93 -5.64 13.86
CA CYS A 96 -1.72 -6.01 12.69
C CYS A 96 -2.78 -7.07 13.05
N LEU A 97 -2.42 -8.13 13.79
CA LEU A 97 -3.40 -9.11 14.28
C LEU A 97 -4.52 -8.46 15.10
N SER A 98 -4.17 -7.48 15.95
CA SER A 98 -5.13 -6.71 16.75
C SER A 98 -6.11 -5.95 15.87
N MET A 99 -5.64 -5.34 14.78
CA MET A 99 -6.50 -4.64 13.81
C MET A 99 -7.39 -5.64 13.03
N PHE A 100 -6.87 -6.79 12.60
CA PHE A 100 -7.66 -7.83 11.94
C PHE A 100 -8.79 -8.37 12.84
N GLU A 101 -8.50 -8.58 14.13
CA GLU A 101 -9.48 -9.04 15.12
C GLU A 101 -10.53 -7.96 15.42
N ASP A 102 -10.13 -6.72 15.67
CA ASP A 102 -11.05 -5.62 16.00
C ASP A 102 -11.93 -5.17 14.82
N LEU A 103 -11.49 -5.40 13.58
CA LEU A 103 -12.32 -5.28 12.38
C LEU A 103 -13.24 -6.49 12.14
N GLY A 104 -13.06 -7.57 12.91
CA GLY A 104 -13.84 -8.80 12.81
C GLY A 104 -13.52 -9.65 11.57
N PHE A 105 -12.39 -9.40 10.89
CA PHE A 105 -12.04 -10.11 9.66
C PHE A 105 -11.68 -11.58 9.93
N ILE A 106 -11.02 -11.86 11.06
CA ILE A 106 -10.59 -13.23 11.42
C ILE A 106 -11.81 -14.15 11.54
N SER A 107 -12.80 -13.76 12.34
CA SER A 107 -14.01 -14.56 12.58
C SER A 107 -14.94 -14.61 11.37
N ARG A 108 -15.16 -13.47 10.69
CA ARG A 108 -16.06 -13.36 9.53
C ARG A 108 -15.61 -14.24 8.36
N TRP A 109 -14.32 -14.19 8.02
CA TRP A 109 -13.76 -14.91 6.88
C TRP A 109 -13.11 -16.25 7.29
N ARG A 110 -13.25 -16.63 8.56
CA ARG A 110 -12.74 -17.89 9.13
C ARG A 110 -11.24 -18.07 8.86
N ILE A 111 -10.47 -17.00 9.02
CA ILE A 111 -9.04 -17.01 8.73
C ILE A 111 -8.32 -17.79 9.85
N LYS A 112 -7.54 -18.81 9.48
CA LYS A 112 -6.72 -19.54 10.46
C LYS A 112 -5.63 -18.61 11.01
N ARG A 113 -5.38 -18.67 12.32
CA ARG A 113 -4.37 -17.85 13.01
C ARG A 113 -2.97 -18.04 12.42
N ASP A 114 -2.54 -19.29 12.19
CA ASP A 114 -1.26 -19.62 11.56
C ASP A 114 -1.14 -19.02 10.15
N THR A 115 -2.21 -19.09 9.35
CA THR A 115 -2.23 -18.55 7.99
C THR A 115 -2.08 -17.04 8.00
N LEU A 116 -2.81 -16.36 8.89
CA LEU A 116 -2.72 -14.90 9.03
C LEU A 116 -1.36 -14.44 9.56
N ALA A 117 -0.84 -15.11 10.60
CA ALA A 117 0.48 -14.82 11.15
C ALA A 117 1.57 -14.97 10.09
N ARG A 118 1.55 -16.08 9.33
CA ARG A 118 2.50 -16.32 8.23
C ARG A 118 2.38 -15.26 7.14
N PHE A 119 1.15 -14.92 6.75
CA PHE A 119 0.90 -13.86 5.76
C PHE A 119 1.50 -12.52 6.22
N ILE A 120 1.19 -12.06 7.44
CA ILE A 120 1.69 -10.78 7.97
C ILE A 120 3.22 -10.77 8.02
N LEU A 121 3.85 -11.83 8.52
CA LEU A 121 5.31 -11.92 8.61
C LEU A 121 5.97 -11.97 7.23
N MET A 122 5.39 -12.68 6.26
CA MET A 122 5.90 -12.69 4.89
C MET A 122 5.74 -11.34 4.20
N VAL A 123 4.62 -10.65 4.40
CA VAL A 123 4.44 -9.28 3.91
C VAL A 123 5.51 -8.37 4.51
N LYS A 124 5.70 -8.38 5.84
CA LYS A 124 6.76 -7.61 6.52
C LYS A 124 8.14 -7.89 5.92
N ARG A 125 8.53 -9.16 5.76
CA ARG A 125 9.81 -9.55 5.14
C ARG A 125 9.91 -9.21 3.65
N GLY A 126 8.78 -9.03 2.97
CA GLY A 126 8.72 -8.62 1.57
C GLY A 126 9.04 -7.13 1.35
N TYR A 127 8.95 -6.31 2.39
CA TYR A 127 9.42 -4.92 2.31
C TYR A 127 10.94 -4.86 2.37
N ARG A 128 11.50 -3.92 1.62
CA ARG A 128 12.92 -3.56 1.67
C ARG A 128 13.13 -2.42 2.67
N ASN A 129 14.38 -1.95 2.76
CA ASN A 129 14.80 -0.90 3.68
C ASN A 129 15.19 0.42 2.98
N PRO A 130 14.42 0.97 2.02
CA PRO A 130 14.64 2.36 1.63
C PRO A 130 14.21 3.29 2.78
N PRO A 131 14.64 4.57 2.77
CA PRO A 131 14.38 5.48 3.89
C PRO A 131 12.90 5.65 4.23
N TYR A 132 12.00 5.73 3.25
CA TYR A 132 10.56 5.96 3.48
C TYR A 132 9.69 4.75 3.13
N HIS A 133 9.77 4.22 1.91
CA HIS A 133 8.89 3.13 1.43
C HIS A 133 9.31 1.75 1.96
N ASN A 134 9.27 1.58 3.28
CA ASN A 134 9.60 0.37 4.02
C ASN A 134 8.36 -0.19 4.77
N TRP A 135 8.53 -1.25 5.54
CA TRP A 135 7.45 -1.89 6.29
C TRP A 135 6.70 -0.91 7.22
N MET A 136 7.40 0.02 7.86
CA MET A 136 6.77 0.98 8.77
C MET A 136 5.86 1.97 8.05
N HIS A 137 6.14 2.29 6.78
CA HIS A 137 5.20 3.03 5.93
C HIS A 137 3.93 2.22 5.70
N ALA A 138 4.06 0.98 5.21
CA ALA A 138 2.91 0.12 4.95
C ALA A 138 2.04 -0.12 6.21
N PHE A 139 2.67 -0.30 7.36
CA PHE A 139 1.99 -0.38 8.65
C PHE A 139 1.21 0.91 8.98
N ALA A 140 1.81 2.08 8.77
CA ALA A 140 1.15 3.37 8.99
C ALA A 140 -0.05 3.58 8.06
N VAL A 141 0.08 3.21 6.79
CA VAL A 141 -0.99 3.25 5.78
C VAL A 141 -2.14 2.31 6.18
N ALA A 142 -1.82 1.07 6.57
CA ALA A 142 -2.83 0.11 7.05
C ALA A 142 -3.52 0.59 8.32
N HIS A 143 -2.79 1.19 9.26
CA HIS A 143 -3.36 1.78 10.47
C HIS A 143 -4.33 2.92 10.13
N PHE A 144 -3.97 3.83 9.22
CA PHE A 144 -4.89 4.89 8.80
C PHE A 144 -6.14 4.33 8.11
N CYS A 145 -6.00 3.28 7.28
CA CYS A 145 -7.15 2.58 6.71
C CYS A 145 -8.04 1.99 7.82
N TYR A 146 -7.46 1.35 8.83
CA TYR A 146 -8.20 0.87 10.02
C TYR A 146 -8.96 2.02 10.69
N LEU A 147 -8.35 3.19 10.87
CA LEU A 147 -9.00 4.36 11.43
C LEU A 147 -10.16 4.84 10.57
N CYS A 148 -10.00 4.89 9.24
CA CYS A 148 -11.07 5.22 8.31
C CYS A 148 -12.24 4.26 8.45
N ILE A 149 -11.99 2.94 8.46
CA ILE A 149 -13.04 1.92 8.60
C ILE A 149 -13.84 2.11 9.89
N LYS A 150 -13.15 2.31 11.03
CA LYS A 150 -13.80 2.45 12.35
C LYS A 150 -14.50 3.79 12.53
N ASN A 151 -13.84 4.90 12.21
CA ASN A 151 -14.32 6.24 12.54
C ASN A 151 -15.36 6.74 11.52
N PHE A 152 -15.26 6.35 10.25
CA PHE A 152 -16.25 6.70 9.22
C PHE A 152 -17.35 5.64 9.08
N LYS A 153 -17.26 4.53 9.82
CA LYS A 153 -18.18 3.38 9.73
C LYS A 153 -18.35 2.90 8.29
N LEU A 154 -17.22 2.63 7.61
CA LEU A 154 -17.23 2.35 6.17
C LEU A 154 -18.06 1.11 5.78
N ASN A 155 -18.39 0.22 6.73
CA ASN A 155 -19.35 -0.88 6.54
C ASN A 155 -20.76 -0.41 6.14
N GLU A 156 -21.12 0.84 6.47
CA GLU A 156 -22.37 1.44 6.01
C GLU A 156 -22.31 1.83 4.53
N TYR A 157 -21.12 2.03 3.95
CA TYR A 157 -20.90 2.55 2.60
C TYR A 157 -20.37 1.51 1.60
N MET A 158 -19.67 0.48 2.09
CA MET A 158 -19.02 -0.57 1.31
C MET A 158 -19.47 -1.96 1.75
N GLU A 159 -19.14 -2.97 0.96
CA GLU A 159 -19.27 -4.37 1.35
C GLU A 159 -18.08 -4.84 2.18
N ASP A 160 -18.29 -5.80 3.07
CA ASP A 160 -17.23 -6.29 3.96
C ASP A 160 -16.04 -6.89 3.19
N ILE A 161 -16.27 -7.47 2.00
CA ILE A 161 -15.21 -8.00 1.15
C ILE A 161 -14.34 -6.88 0.56
N GLU A 162 -14.92 -5.71 0.30
CA GLU A 162 -14.18 -4.53 -0.16
C GLU A 162 -13.32 -3.94 0.96
N LEU A 163 -13.85 -3.88 2.19
CA LEU A 163 -13.09 -3.43 3.36
C LEU A 163 -11.92 -4.37 3.65
N PHE A 164 -12.13 -5.68 3.50
CA PHE A 164 -11.07 -6.66 3.66
C PHE A 164 -10.00 -6.52 2.57
N ALA A 165 -10.41 -6.37 1.30
CA ALA A 165 -9.48 -6.11 0.20
C ALA A 165 -8.68 -4.82 0.42
N LEU A 166 -9.35 -3.72 0.80
CA LEU A 166 -8.74 -2.43 1.05
C LEU A 166 -7.67 -2.48 2.15
N PHE A 167 -8.00 -3.08 3.29
CA PHE A 167 -7.09 -3.16 4.42
C PHE A 167 -5.85 -4.00 4.08
N VAL A 168 -6.04 -5.14 3.40
CA VAL A 168 -4.90 -5.98 2.96
C VAL A 168 -4.09 -5.28 1.87
N SER A 169 -4.73 -4.59 0.92
CA SER A 169 -4.02 -3.79 -0.08
C SER A 169 -3.15 -2.71 0.57
N CYS A 170 -3.61 -2.05 1.63
CA CYS A 170 -2.80 -1.06 2.35
C CYS A 170 -1.51 -1.67 2.91
N LEU A 171 -1.58 -2.87 3.50
CA LEU A 171 -0.40 -3.59 4.00
C LEU A 171 0.58 -4.00 2.89
N CYS A 172 0.10 -4.15 1.65
CA CYS A 172 0.87 -4.76 0.57
C CYS A 172 1.27 -3.81 -0.57
N HIS A 173 0.77 -2.58 -0.58
CA HIS A 173 0.81 -1.72 -1.77
C HIS A 173 2.22 -1.35 -2.26
N ASP A 174 3.23 -1.44 -1.40
CA ASP A 174 4.63 -1.08 -1.67
C ASP A 174 5.63 -2.23 -1.45
N ILE A 175 5.16 -3.48 -1.40
CA ILE A 175 6.04 -4.65 -1.21
C ILE A 175 7.16 -4.68 -2.28
N ASP A 176 8.39 -4.94 -1.87
CA ASP A 176 9.58 -4.93 -2.73
C ASP A 176 9.93 -3.55 -3.35
N HIS A 177 9.41 -2.43 -2.83
CA HIS A 177 9.81 -1.09 -3.28
C HIS A 177 11.31 -0.84 -3.09
N ARG A 178 11.95 -0.21 -4.10
CA ARG A 178 13.43 -0.15 -4.21
C ARG A 178 14.02 1.24 -3.99
N GLY A 179 13.22 2.19 -3.55
CA GLY A 179 13.64 3.57 -3.36
C GLY A 179 13.73 4.39 -4.65
N THR A 180 12.99 3.97 -5.68
CA THR A 180 12.99 4.64 -6.99
C THR A 180 11.58 4.66 -7.57
N ASN A 181 11.20 5.74 -8.27
CA ASN A 181 9.87 5.89 -8.84
C ASN A 181 9.68 5.30 -10.25
N ASN A 182 8.43 5.30 -10.74
CA ASN A 182 8.05 4.82 -12.07
C ASN A 182 8.82 5.51 -13.21
N SER A 183 9.06 6.82 -13.13
CA SER A 183 9.81 7.58 -14.13
C SER A 183 11.25 7.08 -14.27
N TYR A 184 11.92 6.78 -13.14
CA TYR A 184 13.25 6.19 -13.14
C TYR A 184 13.27 4.81 -13.78
N GLN A 185 12.30 3.95 -13.45
CA GLN A 185 12.21 2.58 -14.01
C GLN A 185 12.13 2.61 -15.54
N VAL A 186 11.26 3.47 -16.10
CA VAL A 186 11.10 3.63 -17.54
C VAL A 186 12.37 4.22 -18.17
N ALA A 187 12.89 5.31 -17.61
CA ALA A 187 14.05 5.99 -18.15
C ALA A 187 15.31 5.11 -18.14
N SER A 188 15.53 4.35 -17.06
CA SER A 188 16.66 3.40 -16.93
C SER A 188 16.51 2.11 -17.73
N LYS A 189 15.35 1.88 -18.37
CA LYS A 189 15.01 0.62 -19.05
C LYS A 189 15.21 -0.58 -18.14
N SER A 190 14.74 -0.47 -16.90
CA SER A 190 14.91 -1.52 -15.91
C SER A 190 14.19 -2.81 -16.33
N VAL A 191 14.57 -3.92 -15.67
CA VAL A 191 13.89 -5.22 -15.86
C VAL A 191 12.40 -5.12 -15.54
N LEU A 192 12.02 -4.33 -14.52
CA LEU A 192 10.61 -4.12 -14.16
C LEU A 192 9.85 -3.37 -15.26
N ALA A 193 10.45 -2.34 -15.85
CA ALA A 193 9.85 -1.61 -16.97
C ALA A 193 9.68 -2.50 -18.21
N ALA A 194 10.62 -3.41 -18.47
CA ALA A 194 10.50 -4.40 -19.55
C ALA A 194 9.40 -5.44 -19.27
N LEU A 195 9.30 -5.92 -18.03
CA LEU A 195 8.32 -6.93 -17.61
C LEU A 195 6.88 -6.40 -17.65
N TYR A 196 6.66 -5.16 -17.22
CA TYR A 196 5.34 -4.52 -17.13
C TYR A 196 5.12 -3.49 -18.24
N SER A 197 5.63 -3.77 -19.43
CA SER A 197 5.73 -2.87 -20.61
C SER A 197 4.45 -2.15 -21.09
N SER A 198 3.29 -2.37 -20.47
CA SER A 198 2.09 -1.54 -20.65
C SER A 198 2.26 -0.15 -20.02
N GLU A 199 1.68 0.88 -20.64
CA GLU A 199 1.77 2.27 -20.16
C GLU A 199 1.26 2.45 -18.71
N GLY A 200 2.14 2.93 -17.84
CA GLY A 200 1.84 3.40 -16.47
C GLY A 200 1.80 2.31 -15.37
N ALA A 201 2.07 2.75 -14.14
CA ALA A 201 1.98 1.97 -12.91
C ALA A 201 2.88 0.71 -12.87
N VAL A 202 4.15 0.83 -13.28
CA VAL A 202 5.10 -0.31 -13.37
C VAL A 202 5.33 -0.92 -11.98
N LEU A 203 5.57 -0.08 -10.98
CA LEU A 203 5.85 -0.50 -9.61
C LEU A 203 4.59 -1.06 -8.95
N GLU A 204 3.44 -0.44 -9.11
CA GLU A 204 2.17 -0.86 -8.51
C GLU A 204 1.74 -2.24 -9.04
N ARG A 205 1.99 -2.52 -10.33
CA ARG A 205 1.82 -3.88 -10.91
C ARG A 205 2.78 -4.88 -10.29
N HIS A 206 4.02 -4.48 -10.02
CA HIS A 206 5.02 -5.29 -9.34
C HIS A 206 4.60 -5.60 -7.90
N HIS A 207 4.15 -4.61 -7.13
CA HIS A 207 3.67 -4.77 -5.77
C HIS A 207 2.49 -5.74 -5.69
N PHE A 208 1.52 -5.61 -6.60
CA PHE A 208 0.42 -6.58 -6.71
C PHE A 208 0.93 -7.99 -7.06
N ALA A 209 1.86 -8.11 -8.01
CA ALA A 209 2.45 -9.41 -8.36
C ALA A 209 3.19 -10.06 -7.17
N GLN A 210 3.96 -9.30 -6.39
CA GLN A 210 4.61 -9.78 -5.17
C GLN A 210 3.58 -10.24 -4.13
N THR A 211 2.51 -9.47 -3.96
CA THR A 211 1.39 -9.84 -3.09
C THR A 211 0.78 -11.18 -3.49
N MET A 212 0.58 -11.40 -4.80
CA MET A 212 0.09 -12.67 -5.33
C MET A 212 1.07 -13.82 -5.13
N CYS A 213 2.37 -13.56 -5.18
CA CYS A 213 3.38 -14.57 -4.86
C CYS A 213 3.26 -15.03 -3.39
N ILE A 214 3.06 -14.09 -2.46
CA ILE A 214 2.84 -14.39 -1.04
C ILE A 214 1.52 -15.16 -0.85
N VAL A 215 0.40 -14.69 -1.40
CA VAL A 215 -0.91 -15.37 -1.26
C VAL A 215 -0.88 -16.79 -1.84
N ASN A 216 -0.14 -17.02 -2.93
CA ASN A 216 0.03 -18.35 -3.53
C ASN A 216 1.07 -19.22 -2.82
N THR A 217 1.75 -18.72 -1.78
CA THR A 217 2.65 -19.51 -0.94
C THR A 217 1.84 -20.37 0.02
N GLU A 218 2.27 -21.61 0.23
CA GLU A 218 1.61 -22.56 1.12
C GLU A 218 1.44 -21.96 2.53
N GLY A 219 0.22 -22.09 3.08
CA GLY A 219 -0.11 -21.57 4.41
C GLY A 219 -0.16 -20.05 4.51
N CYS A 220 -0.19 -19.30 3.41
CA CYS A 220 -0.28 -17.82 3.42
C CYS A 220 -1.60 -17.28 2.86
N ASN A 221 -2.41 -18.14 2.23
CA ASN A 221 -3.64 -17.73 1.58
C ASN A 221 -4.75 -17.41 2.59
N ILE A 222 -4.81 -16.16 3.05
CA ILE A 222 -5.86 -15.68 3.96
C ILE A 222 -7.27 -15.66 3.34
N TYR A 223 -7.39 -15.94 2.04
CA TYR A 223 -8.63 -16.01 1.28
C TYR A 223 -9.08 -17.46 1.00
N GLU A 224 -8.37 -18.47 1.53
CA GLU A 224 -8.60 -19.90 1.21
C GLU A 224 -10.02 -20.40 1.48
N ASN A 225 -10.75 -19.76 2.40
CA ASN A 225 -12.11 -20.13 2.79
C ASN A 225 -13.20 -19.36 2.02
N LEU A 226 -12.84 -18.48 1.07
CA LEU A 226 -13.79 -17.81 0.20
C LEU A 226 -14.28 -18.76 -0.91
N ILE A 227 -15.53 -18.57 -1.34
CA ILE A 227 -16.03 -19.25 -2.53
C ILE A 227 -15.34 -18.70 -3.78
N SER A 228 -15.30 -19.47 -4.88
CA SER A 228 -14.55 -19.09 -6.08
C SER A 228 -14.90 -17.71 -6.65
N LYS A 229 -16.19 -17.31 -6.58
CA LYS A 229 -16.63 -15.99 -7.04
C LYS A 229 -16.04 -14.86 -6.18
N ASP A 230 -16.10 -15.01 -4.85
CA ASP A 230 -15.61 -14.01 -3.90
C ASP A 230 -14.07 -13.98 -3.89
N TYR A 231 -13.43 -15.14 -4.06
CA TYR A 231 -11.99 -15.23 -4.25
C TYR A 231 -11.54 -14.45 -5.49
N GLN A 232 -12.18 -14.65 -6.65
CA GLN A 232 -11.85 -13.86 -7.83
C GLN A 232 -12.12 -12.37 -7.61
N HIS A 233 -13.25 -12.04 -6.97
CA HIS A 233 -13.63 -10.66 -6.70
C HIS A 233 -12.63 -9.93 -5.79
N VAL A 234 -12.18 -10.56 -4.70
CA VAL A 234 -11.20 -9.94 -3.79
C VAL A 234 -9.86 -9.71 -4.47
N LEU A 235 -9.42 -10.62 -5.35
CA LEU A 235 -8.19 -10.43 -6.12
C LEU A 235 -8.29 -9.27 -7.13
N ASP A 236 -9.44 -9.14 -7.80
CA ASP A 236 -9.71 -8.01 -8.70
C ASP A 236 -9.76 -6.67 -7.93
N LEU A 237 -10.37 -6.66 -6.74
CA LEU A 237 -10.37 -5.49 -5.86
C LEU A 237 -8.95 -5.12 -5.43
N MET A 238 -8.16 -6.09 -4.96
CA MET A 238 -6.79 -5.83 -4.54
C MET A 238 -5.92 -5.26 -5.66
N ARG A 239 -6.05 -5.82 -6.88
CA ARG A 239 -5.37 -5.30 -8.07
C ARG A 239 -5.75 -3.85 -8.30
N ASP A 240 -7.05 -3.56 -8.35
CA ASP A 240 -7.53 -2.23 -8.67
C ASP A 240 -7.17 -1.20 -7.57
N ILE A 241 -7.15 -1.60 -6.30
CA ILE A 241 -6.79 -0.74 -5.17
C ILE A 241 -5.28 -0.44 -5.15
N ILE A 242 -4.43 -1.46 -5.33
CA ILE A 242 -2.97 -1.24 -5.37
C ILE A 242 -2.58 -0.41 -6.60
N LEU A 243 -3.19 -0.65 -7.77
CA LEU A 243 -2.93 0.21 -8.93
C LEU A 243 -3.42 1.66 -8.75
N ALA A 244 -4.34 1.90 -7.82
CA ALA A 244 -4.85 3.23 -7.53
C ALA A 244 -3.92 4.07 -6.62
N THR A 245 -2.85 3.48 -6.07
CA THR A 245 -1.83 4.25 -5.32
C THR A 245 -0.94 5.09 -6.24
N ASP A 246 -0.90 4.80 -7.55
CA ASP A 246 -0.24 5.68 -8.52
C ASP A 246 -0.93 7.05 -8.52
N LEU A 247 -0.22 8.08 -8.07
CA LEU A 247 -0.74 9.43 -7.99
C LEU A 247 -1.18 9.98 -9.36
N ALA A 248 -0.58 9.52 -10.46
CA ALA A 248 -1.04 9.86 -11.80
C ALA A 248 -2.43 9.28 -12.12
N HIS A 249 -2.76 8.11 -11.56
CA HIS A 249 -4.12 7.56 -11.61
C HIS A 249 -5.08 8.41 -10.77
N HIS A 250 -4.70 8.74 -9.54
CA HIS A 250 -5.52 9.58 -8.65
C HIS A 250 -5.91 10.91 -9.32
N LEU A 251 -4.94 11.63 -9.90
CA LEU A 251 -5.20 12.91 -10.57
C LEU A 251 -6.15 12.78 -11.76
N LYS A 252 -6.15 11.65 -12.48
CA LYS A 252 -7.09 11.38 -13.58
C LYS A 252 -8.53 11.20 -13.07
N ILE A 253 -8.71 10.61 -11.89
CA ILE A 253 -10.04 10.32 -11.33
C ILE A 253 -10.54 11.40 -10.35
N LEU A 254 -9.68 12.33 -9.90
CA LEU A 254 -10.00 13.34 -8.88
C LEU A 254 -11.31 14.09 -9.16
N LYS A 255 -11.52 14.56 -10.40
CA LYS A 255 -12.77 15.26 -10.77
C LYS A 255 -14.02 14.39 -10.60
N ASN A 256 -13.91 13.08 -10.81
CA ASN A 256 -15.01 12.15 -10.58
C ASN A 256 -15.26 11.93 -9.09
N ILE A 257 -14.20 11.91 -8.27
CA ILE A 257 -14.31 11.82 -6.81
C ILE A 257 -14.97 13.09 -6.26
N GLU A 258 -14.55 14.27 -6.73
CA GLU A 258 -15.15 15.55 -6.35
C GLU A 258 -16.64 15.63 -6.75
N ALA A 259 -16.99 15.14 -7.95
CA ALA A 259 -18.38 15.06 -8.37
C ALA A 259 -19.19 14.11 -7.48
N MET A 260 -18.67 12.92 -7.18
CA MET A 260 -19.31 11.96 -6.26
C MET A 260 -19.55 12.56 -4.87
N ALA A 261 -18.61 13.35 -4.35
CA ALA A 261 -18.78 14.01 -3.06
C ALA A 261 -19.88 15.10 -3.10
N LYS A 262 -19.96 15.87 -4.19
CA LYS A 262 -20.98 16.92 -4.38
C LYS A 262 -22.38 16.37 -4.62
N ASP A 263 -22.49 15.35 -5.47
CA ASP A 263 -23.75 14.75 -5.91
C ASP A 263 -24.33 13.74 -4.89
N LYS A 264 -23.67 13.61 -3.73
CA LYS A 264 -23.89 12.62 -2.66
C LYS A 264 -23.53 11.19 -3.08
N PHE A 265 -22.80 10.52 -2.19
CA PHE A 265 -22.44 9.12 -2.36
C PHE A 265 -23.68 8.20 -2.35
N GLU A 266 -23.64 7.16 -3.19
CA GLU A 266 -24.70 6.15 -3.29
C GLU A 266 -24.11 4.75 -3.15
N LYS A 267 -24.48 4.01 -2.12
CA LYS A 267 -23.95 2.66 -1.84
C LYS A 267 -24.23 1.65 -2.95
N THR A 268 -25.37 1.75 -3.61
CA THR A 268 -25.77 0.82 -4.69
C THR A 268 -25.00 1.09 -5.99
N ASN A 269 -24.35 2.25 -6.11
CA ASN A 269 -23.58 2.62 -7.27
C ASN A 269 -22.15 2.08 -7.17
N LEU A 270 -21.86 1.04 -7.96
CA LEU A 270 -20.54 0.40 -8.00
C LEU A 270 -19.41 1.37 -8.36
N LYS A 271 -19.68 2.39 -9.19
CA LYS A 271 -18.69 3.42 -9.54
C LYS A 271 -18.37 4.28 -8.32
N HIS A 272 -19.37 4.64 -7.51
CA HIS A 272 -19.16 5.41 -6.29
C HIS A 272 -18.32 4.62 -5.28
N ARG A 273 -18.66 3.33 -5.06
CA ARG A 273 -17.86 2.45 -4.20
C ARG A 273 -16.41 2.32 -4.67
N LYS A 274 -16.17 2.14 -5.97
CA LYS A 274 -14.81 2.11 -6.53
C LYS A 274 -14.05 3.42 -6.32
N LEU A 275 -14.67 4.56 -6.59
CA LEU A 275 -14.05 5.88 -6.38
C LEU A 275 -13.73 6.11 -4.90
N LEU A 276 -14.61 5.68 -4.00
CA LEU A 276 -14.38 5.77 -2.56
C LEU A 276 -13.23 4.87 -2.11
N LEU A 277 -13.11 3.64 -2.64
CA LEU A 277 -11.96 2.76 -2.39
C LEU A 277 -10.64 3.43 -2.81
N CYS A 278 -10.58 3.98 -4.02
CA CYS A 278 -9.40 4.71 -4.51
C CYS A 278 -9.07 5.92 -3.61
N LEU A 279 -10.09 6.69 -3.19
CA LEU A 279 -9.90 7.84 -2.32
C LEU A 279 -9.34 7.44 -0.95
N ILE A 280 -9.92 6.42 -0.30
CA ILE A 280 -9.44 5.96 1.02
C ILE A 280 -8.03 5.39 0.91
N MET A 281 -7.71 4.66 -0.16
CA MET A 281 -6.34 4.18 -0.39
C MET A 281 -5.36 5.36 -0.54
N THR A 282 -5.67 6.36 -1.38
CA THR A 282 -4.81 7.55 -1.54
C THR A 282 -4.67 8.32 -0.22
N ALA A 283 -5.77 8.53 0.51
CA ALA A 283 -5.73 9.20 1.80
C ALA A 283 -4.92 8.42 2.85
N SER A 284 -4.94 7.09 2.79
CA SER A 284 -4.14 6.25 3.68
C SER A 284 -2.65 6.32 3.36
N ASP A 285 -2.30 6.29 2.07
CA ASP A 285 -0.92 6.41 1.60
C ASP A 285 -0.30 7.77 1.98
N LEU A 286 -1.09 8.84 1.90
CA LEU A 286 -0.68 10.20 2.27
C LEU A 286 -0.87 10.52 3.76
N SER A 287 -1.16 9.53 4.61
CA SER A 287 -1.64 9.76 5.98
C SER A 287 -0.62 10.36 6.94
N ASP A 288 0.67 10.28 6.62
CA ASP A 288 1.74 10.93 7.40
C ASP A 288 1.61 12.48 7.40
N GLN A 289 0.90 13.06 6.43
CA GLN A 289 0.60 14.50 6.38
C GLN A 289 -0.47 14.93 7.40
N THR A 290 -1.18 13.98 7.98
CA THR A 290 -2.30 14.21 8.94
C THR A 290 -1.86 14.06 10.39
N LYS A 291 -0.59 13.78 10.63
CA LYS A 291 -0.01 13.56 11.95
C LYS A 291 0.49 14.87 12.55
N PRO A 292 0.72 14.94 13.88
CA PRO A 292 1.31 16.11 14.51
C PRO A 292 2.62 16.51 13.82
N TRP A 293 2.92 17.81 13.83
CA TRP A 293 4.08 18.39 13.15
C TRP A 293 5.40 17.67 13.48
N ASP A 294 5.61 17.30 14.75
CA ASP A 294 6.80 16.54 15.16
C ASP A 294 6.95 15.20 14.43
N SER A 295 5.85 14.53 14.12
CA SER A 295 5.89 13.32 13.29
C SER A 295 6.12 13.67 11.82
N THR A 296 5.29 14.56 11.26
CA THR A 296 5.32 14.90 9.83
C THR A 296 6.68 15.44 9.38
N LYS A 297 7.36 16.24 10.20
CA LYS A 297 8.70 16.77 9.87
C LYS A 297 9.77 15.68 9.84
N HIS A 298 9.69 14.65 10.68
CA HIS A 298 10.62 13.52 10.58
C HIS A 298 10.35 12.68 9.32
N ILE A 299 9.07 12.51 8.96
CA ILE A 299 8.70 11.77 7.74
C ILE A 299 9.16 12.48 6.48
N ALA A 300 8.97 13.79 6.39
CA ALA A 300 9.47 14.55 5.25
C ALA A 300 11.00 14.40 5.10
N ALA A 301 11.77 14.29 6.20
CA ALA A 301 13.20 13.99 6.15
C ALA A 301 13.48 12.65 5.44
N LEU A 302 12.74 11.60 5.80
CA LEU A 302 12.88 10.27 5.20
C LEU A 302 12.54 10.29 3.71
N ILE A 303 11.46 10.97 3.33
CA ILE A 303 11.04 11.12 1.92
C ILE A 303 12.14 11.81 1.11
N TYR A 304 12.67 12.94 1.58
CA TYR A 304 13.73 13.64 0.86
C TYR A 304 15.04 12.86 0.82
N ASN A 305 15.41 12.14 1.89
CA ASN A 305 16.58 11.26 1.87
C ASN A 305 16.46 10.18 0.79
N GLU A 306 15.26 9.63 0.60
CA GLU A 306 15.00 8.67 -0.48
C GLU A 306 15.06 9.34 -1.87
N PHE A 307 14.40 10.49 -2.04
CA PHE A 307 14.44 11.25 -3.29
C PHE A 307 15.86 11.67 -3.69
N PHE A 308 16.67 12.09 -2.73
CA PHE A 308 18.06 12.47 -2.97
C PHE A 308 18.94 11.27 -3.28
N SER A 309 18.67 10.11 -2.67
CA SER A 309 19.36 8.87 -3.02
C SER A 309 19.08 8.46 -4.47
N GLN A 310 17.83 8.58 -4.93
CA GLN A 310 17.49 8.40 -6.35
C GLN A 310 18.16 9.44 -7.24
N GLY A 311 18.13 10.73 -6.86
CA GLY A 311 18.73 11.80 -7.66
C GLY A 311 20.23 11.65 -7.85
N ASP A 312 20.95 11.21 -6.80
CA ASP A 312 22.38 10.93 -6.89
C ASP A 312 22.67 9.74 -7.83
N LEU A 313 21.81 8.71 -7.79
CA LEU A 313 21.88 7.59 -8.73
C LEU A 313 21.68 8.07 -10.17
N GLU A 314 20.69 8.93 -10.42
CA GLU A 314 20.46 9.54 -11.74
C GLU A 314 21.67 10.38 -12.21
N LYS A 315 22.25 11.20 -11.33
CA LYS A 315 23.47 11.97 -11.62
C LYS A 315 24.65 11.06 -11.99
N SER A 316 24.84 9.95 -11.26
CA SER A 316 25.89 8.97 -11.54
C SER A 316 25.76 8.31 -12.92
N LEU A 317 24.53 8.25 -13.45
CA LEU A 317 24.21 7.76 -14.79
C LEU A 317 24.29 8.87 -15.86
N GLY A 318 24.77 10.06 -15.50
CA GLY A 318 24.89 11.22 -16.40
C GLY A 318 23.57 11.92 -16.71
N ARG A 319 22.55 11.77 -15.86
CA ARG A 319 21.24 12.42 -16.01
C ARG A 319 21.08 13.59 -15.07
N THR A 320 20.21 14.51 -15.43
CA THR A 320 19.83 15.64 -14.58
C THR A 320 18.52 15.31 -13.86
N PRO A 321 18.54 15.05 -12.54
CA PRO A 321 17.31 14.75 -11.80
C PRO A 321 16.40 15.99 -11.69
N PRO A 322 15.09 15.78 -11.45
CA PRO A 322 14.17 16.85 -11.08
C PRO A 322 14.63 17.62 -9.84
N GLU A 323 14.21 18.88 -9.68
CA GLU A 323 14.59 19.73 -8.54
C GLU A 323 14.32 19.04 -7.18
N MET A 324 13.16 18.39 -7.03
CA MET A 324 12.77 17.68 -5.80
C MET A 324 13.66 16.50 -5.41
N MET A 325 14.44 15.96 -6.34
CA MET A 325 15.35 14.83 -6.13
C MET A 325 16.81 15.26 -6.09
N ASP A 326 17.09 16.54 -6.28
CA ASP A 326 18.44 17.07 -6.32
C ASP A 326 18.78 17.77 -5.00
N ARG A 327 19.59 17.13 -4.14
CA ARG A 327 19.98 17.68 -2.83
C ARG A 327 20.69 19.04 -2.88
N GLU A 328 21.19 19.43 -4.05
CA GLU A 328 21.86 20.72 -4.28
C GLU A 328 20.90 21.79 -4.85
N ARG A 329 19.68 21.42 -5.24
CA ARG A 329 18.71 22.34 -5.86
C ARG A 329 17.35 22.35 -5.17
N ALA A 330 17.05 21.36 -4.35
CA ALA A 330 15.74 21.20 -3.72
C ALA A 330 15.43 22.32 -2.73
N ARG A 331 14.38 23.10 -3.02
CA ARG A 331 13.79 24.05 -2.08
C ARG A 331 12.69 23.37 -1.28
N ILE A 332 13.09 22.63 -0.26
CA ILE A 332 12.22 21.71 0.48
C ILE A 332 10.93 22.38 1.01
N PRO A 333 10.96 23.56 1.67
CA PRO A 333 9.73 24.18 2.14
C PRO A 333 8.76 24.54 1.02
N ASP A 334 9.24 25.12 -0.09
CA ASP A 334 8.40 25.45 -1.24
C ASP A 334 7.82 24.18 -1.90
N LEU A 335 8.62 23.11 -2.00
CA LEU A 335 8.19 21.82 -2.54
C LEU A 335 7.13 21.14 -1.65
N GLN A 336 7.29 21.20 -0.32
CA GLN A 336 6.31 20.67 0.64
C GLN A 336 4.99 21.45 0.57
N ILE A 337 5.05 22.79 0.54
CA ILE A 337 3.86 23.64 0.38
C ILE A 337 3.12 23.27 -0.91
N GLY A 338 3.83 23.22 -2.05
CA GLY A 338 3.23 22.85 -3.33
C GLY A 338 2.61 21.45 -3.35
N PHE A 339 3.25 20.47 -2.71
CA PHE A 339 2.69 19.14 -2.55
C PHE A 339 1.41 19.15 -1.70
N LEU A 340 1.42 19.87 -0.58
CA LEU A 340 0.25 19.99 0.30
C LEU A 340 -0.91 20.68 -0.42
N ASP A 341 -0.67 21.78 -1.13
CA ASP A 341 -1.69 22.54 -1.85
C ASP A 341 -2.33 21.77 -3.00
N HIS A 342 -1.52 21.07 -3.79
CA HIS A 342 -2.00 20.47 -5.03
C HIS A 342 -2.41 19.01 -4.90
N ILE A 343 -1.93 18.30 -3.86
CA ILE A 343 -2.20 16.88 -3.66
C ILE A 343 -2.91 16.63 -2.34
N ALA A 344 -2.27 16.88 -1.20
CA ALA A 344 -2.77 16.41 0.10
C ALA A 344 -4.06 17.12 0.54
N LEU A 345 -4.08 18.46 0.52
CA LEU A 345 -5.25 19.25 0.94
C LEU A 345 -6.49 18.93 0.10
N PRO A 346 -6.43 18.83 -1.25
CA PRO A 346 -7.57 18.38 -2.05
C PRO A 346 -8.11 17.01 -1.62
N VAL A 347 -7.25 16.02 -1.36
CA VAL A 347 -7.65 14.68 -0.91
C VAL A 347 -8.43 14.75 0.40
N TYR A 348 -7.88 15.42 1.42
CA TYR A 348 -8.52 15.48 2.74
C TYR A 348 -9.72 16.42 2.78
N ARG A 349 -9.78 17.43 1.90
CA ARG A 349 -10.98 18.26 1.71
C ARG A 349 -12.13 17.41 1.20
N VAL A 350 -11.92 16.64 0.14
CA VAL A 350 -12.97 15.77 -0.42
C VAL A 350 -13.37 14.68 0.57
N LEU A 351 -12.42 14.15 1.34
CA LEU A 351 -12.72 13.21 2.41
C LEU A 351 -13.57 13.85 3.53
N GLN A 352 -13.30 15.11 3.89
CA GLN A 352 -14.11 15.89 4.83
C GLN A 352 -15.53 16.17 4.31
N ASP A 353 -15.68 16.41 3.01
CA ASP A 353 -16.99 16.64 2.40
C ASP A 353 -17.87 15.37 2.43
N LEU A 354 -17.24 14.18 2.41
CA LEU A 354 -17.92 12.88 2.54
C LEU A 354 -18.16 12.47 4.00
N PHE A 355 -17.18 12.71 4.88
CA PHE A 355 -17.21 12.30 6.28
C PHE A 355 -16.79 13.46 7.19
N VAL A 356 -17.71 13.93 8.02
CA VAL A 356 -17.50 15.08 8.91
C VAL A 356 -16.33 14.85 9.88
N GLU A 357 -16.14 13.59 10.29
CA GLU A 357 -15.05 13.15 11.15
C GLU A 357 -13.67 13.40 10.53
N ALA A 358 -13.55 13.43 9.20
CA ALA A 358 -12.29 13.72 8.51
C ALA A 358 -11.87 15.20 8.61
N LYS A 359 -12.72 16.08 9.18
CA LYS A 359 -12.34 17.47 9.48
C LYS A 359 -11.10 17.57 10.34
N VAL A 360 -10.88 16.62 11.26
CA VAL A 360 -9.68 16.61 12.11
C VAL A 360 -8.41 16.47 11.28
N VAL A 361 -8.38 15.52 10.33
CA VAL A 361 -7.18 15.28 9.50
C VAL A 361 -6.95 16.42 8.52
N HIS A 362 -8.01 16.95 7.91
CA HIS A 362 -7.91 18.10 7.02
C HIS A 362 -7.36 19.35 7.76
N ASN A 363 -7.83 19.60 8.99
CA ASN A 363 -7.31 20.69 9.80
C ASN A 363 -5.83 20.49 10.19
N THR A 364 -5.42 19.27 10.52
CA THR A 364 -4.01 18.98 10.83
C THR A 364 -3.11 19.22 9.61
N VAL A 365 -3.54 18.82 8.41
CA VAL A 365 -2.79 19.08 7.17
C VAL A 365 -2.66 20.58 6.92
N LYS A 366 -3.71 21.37 7.17
CA LYS A 366 -3.65 22.84 7.10
C LYS A 366 -2.70 23.44 8.13
N GLU A 367 -2.57 22.86 9.31
CA GLU A 367 -1.64 23.33 10.33
C GLU A 367 -0.19 22.99 9.95
N ASN A 368 0.06 21.77 9.47
CA ASN A 368 1.37 21.37 8.94
C ASN A 368 1.79 22.24 7.75
N HIS A 369 0.84 22.62 6.89
CA HIS A 369 1.06 23.61 5.83
C HIS A 369 1.57 24.95 6.38
N ARG A 370 0.92 25.48 7.43
CA ARG A 370 1.33 26.75 8.06
C ARG A 370 2.72 26.69 8.67
N HIS A 371 3.12 25.56 9.25
CA HIS A 371 4.49 25.38 9.74
C HIS A 371 5.51 25.51 8.60
N TRP A 372 5.24 24.88 7.44
CA TRP A 372 6.08 25.03 6.27
C TRP A 372 6.09 26.47 5.72
N GLU A 373 4.95 27.17 5.70
CA GLU A 373 4.88 28.58 5.30
C GLU A 373 5.72 29.49 6.20
N LYS A 374 5.66 29.29 7.52
CA LYS A 374 6.49 30.03 8.49
C LYS A 374 7.97 29.82 8.25
N ILE A 375 8.39 28.57 8.06
CA ILE A 375 9.78 28.21 7.75
C ILE A 375 10.21 28.85 6.42
N CYS A 376 9.38 28.77 5.39
CA CYS A 376 9.65 29.37 4.09
C CYS A 376 9.78 30.90 4.19
N ALA A 377 8.87 31.56 4.91
CA ALA A 377 8.90 33.01 5.12
C ALA A 377 10.17 33.44 5.86
N LEU A 378 10.57 32.72 6.92
CA LEU A 378 11.81 32.99 7.65
C LEU A 378 13.05 32.92 6.76
N ILE A 379 13.13 31.88 5.92
CA ILE A 379 14.25 31.71 4.98
C ILE A 379 14.30 32.89 3.99
N LYS A 380 13.15 33.26 3.42
CA LYS A 380 13.04 34.41 2.50
C LYS A 380 13.44 35.72 3.16
N LEU A 381 13.04 35.96 4.42
CA LEU A 381 13.44 37.15 5.20
C LEU A 381 14.95 37.20 5.45
N ARG A 382 15.54 36.08 5.87
CA ARG A 382 16.98 36.01 6.18
C ARG A 382 17.88 36.18 4.96
N ARG A 383 17.40 35.80 3.77
CA ARG A 383 18.23 35.69 2.55
C ARG A 383 17.74 36.57 1.40
N GLY A 384 17.04 37.67 1.69
CA GLY A 384 16.72 38.69 0.70
C GLY A 384 15.81 38.22 -0.44
N GLY A 385 14.84 37.34 -0.15
CA GLY A 385 13.81 36.90 -1.10
C GLY A 385 14.10 35.61 -1.88
N SER A 386 15.29 35.01 -1.71
CA SER A 386 15.64 33.72 -2.33
C SER A 386 15.69 32.61 -1.29
N CYS A 387 14.97 31.51 -1.54
CA CYS A 387 15.12 30.26 -0.80
C CYS A 387 16.38 29.55 -1.33
N GLU A 388 17.57 29.98 -0.89
CA GLU A 388 18.81 29.27 -1.19
C GLU A 388 18.82 27.86 -0.58
N GLN A 389 19.63 26.96 -1.16
CA GLN A 389 19.71 25.55 -0.74
C GLN A 389 20.04 25.44 0.76
N MET A 390 19.34 24.53 1.44
CA MET A 390 19.60 24.17 2.84
C MET A 390 19.43 22.66 2.99
N SER A 391 20.31 22.04 3.77
CA SER A 391 20.08 20.66 4.22
C SER A 391 18.82 20.58 5.08
N TYR A 392 18.22 19.40 5.15
CA TYR A 392 17.00 19.20 5.92
C TYR A 392 17.20 19.54 7.40
N GLU A 393 18.35 19.19 7.96
CA GLU A 393 18.72 19.47 9.35
C GLU A 393 18.82 20.98 9.61
N GLN A 394 19.37 21.74 8.67
CA GLN A 394 19.43 23.20 8.77
C GLN A 394 18.04 23.83 8.71
N ILE A 395 17.10 23.25 7.95
CA ILE A 395 15.72 23.73 7.87
C ILE A 395 15.01 23.50 9.20
N LEU A 396 15.16 22.31 9.80
CA LEU A 396 14.56 22.01 11.10
C LEU A 396 15.12 22.91 12.22
N ALA A 397 16.40 23.27 12.16
CA ALA A 397 17.01 24.19 13.14
C ALA A 397 16.37 25.59 13.13
N LEU A 398 15.62 25.96 12.09
CA LEU A 398 14.89 27.23 11.99
C LEU A 398 13.49 27.18 12.62
N GLU A 399 13.03 26.02 13.06
CA GLU A 399 11.65 25.81 13.52
C GLU A 399 11.24 26.72 14.68
N GLU A 400 12.04 26.77 15.75
CA GLU A 400 11.72 27.57 16.95
C GLU A 400 11.57 29.05 16.63
N GLU A 401 12.47 29.57 15.78
CA GLU A 401 12.44 30.95 15.33
C GLU A 401 11.28 31.21 14.37
N ALA A 402 11.03 30.30 13.43
CA ALA A 402 9.90 30.40 12.49
C ALA A 402 8.56 30.44 13.23
N ASN A 403 8.44 29.71 14.34
CA ASN A 403 7.27 29.73 15.19
C ASN A 403 7.05 31.06 15.93
N SER A 404 8.11 31.86 16.11
CA SER A 404 8.05 33.19 16.73
C SER A 404 7.69 34.32 15.76
N LEU A 405 7.64 34.06 14.45
CA LEU A 405 7.29 35.06 13.45
C LEU A 405 5.81 35.49 13.56
N PRO A 406 5.51 36.81 13.56
CA PRO A 406 4.14 37.31 13.50
C PRO A 406 3.41 36.86 12.22
N GLU A 407 2.12 36.50 12.31
CA GLU A 407 1.35 36.06 11.14
C GLU A 407 1.30 37.09 10.00
N ASP A 408 1.31 38.38 10.33
CA ASP A 408 1.25 39.45 9.34
C ASP A 408 2.53 39.52 8.51
N GLU A 409 3.69 39.22 9.11
CA GLU A 409 4.96 39.14 8.39
C GLU A 409 4.97 37.95 7.44
N VAL A 410 4.50 36.77 7.88
CA VAL A 410 4.39 35.59 7.03
C VAL A 410 3.53 35.86 5.80
N LYS A 411 2.35 36.48 5.98
CA LYS A 411 1.44 36.85 4.88
C LYS A 411 2.07 37.87 3.92
N SER A 412 2.82 38.84 4.45
CA SER A 412 3.48 39.85 3.62
C SER A 412 4.57 39.28 2.71
N VAL A 413 5.25 38.21 3.15
CA VAL A 413 6.33 37.56 2.41
C VAL A 413 5.79 36.51 1.42
N THR A 414 4.71 35.81 1.77
CA THR A 414 4.10 34.81 0.87
C THR A 414 3.33 35.44 -0.29
N GLN A 415 2.67 36.59 -0.09
CA GLN A 415 1.92 37.29 -1.16
C GLN A 415 2.80 38.06 -2.14
N ASN A 416 4.00 38.50 -1.73
CA ASN A 416 4.92 39.27 -2.59
C ASN A 416 5.87 38.39 -3.41
N GLY A 417 5.73 37.06 -3.36
CA GLY A 417 6.62 36.09 -4.02
C GLY A 417 6.00 35.32 -5.19
N HIS A 418 4.83 35.74 -5.70
CA HIS A 418 4.18 35.15 -6.88
C HIS A 418 4.32 36.04 -8.11
#